data_AF-A0A7C1ZQR5-F1
#
_entry.id   AF-A0A7C1ZQR5-F1
#
_cell.length_a   1.000
_cell.length_b   1.000
_cell.length_c   1.000
_cell.angle_alpha   90.00
_cell.angle_beta   90.00
_cell.angle_gamma   90.00
#
_symmetry.space_group_name_H-M   'P 1'
#
loop_
_entity.id
_entity.type
_entity.pdbx_description
1 polymer ?
#
loop_
_entity_poly.entity_id
_entity_poly.type
_entity_poly.pdbx_seq_one_letter_code
_entity_poly.pdbx_strand_id
1 'polypeptide(L)'
;MPEIKELSMIYDKESMNTFVSLYFDGKDRKFIQKRENVVKSILRGEEKDNFEKTMDKIKDFLKKEGKFPLAIFSSHKNNYFKAIFLPQKIENSLIVDSSPYIRPLAEMEDGWQSITLVLINSNHAKIYFVSCGKL
;
A
#
# COMPACT_ATOMS: atom_id res chain seq x y z
N MET A 1 6.12 9.64 -6.30
CA MET A 1 6.71 8.33 -6.67
C MET A 1 6.14 7.89 -8.02
N PRO A 2 6.94 7.44 -9.01
CA PRO A 2 6.45 7.00 -10.32
C PRO A 2 5.32 5.95 -10.24
N GLU A 3 5.35 5.12 -9.21
CA GLU A 3 4.41 4.03 -8.95
C GLU A 3 2.99 4.52 -8.62
N ILE A 4 2.83 5.69 -7.98
CA ILE A 4 1.51 6.25 -7.63
C ILE A 4 0.77 6.67 -8.91
N LYS A 5 1.48 7.27 -9.87
CA LYS A 5 0.90 7.65 -11.16
C LYS A 5 0.43 6.42 -11.94
N GLU A 6 1.22 5.35 -11.96
CA GLU A 6 0.84 4.07 -12.57
C GLU A 6 -0.44 3.51 -11.94
N LEU A 7 -0.49 3.41 -10.60
CA LEU A 7 -1.64 2.86 -9.87
C LEU A 7 -2.92 3.70 -10.04
N SER A 8 -2.78 5.03 -10.17
CA SER A 8 -3.93 5.93 -10.38
C SER A 8 -4.63 5.78 -11.73
N MET A 9 -3.97 5.16 -12.71
CA MET A 9 -4.52 4.96 -14.06
C MET A 9 -5.23 3.61 -14.22
N ILE A 10 -5.14 2.74 -13.22
CA ILE A 10 -5.66 1.37 -13.29
C ILE A 10 -6.98 1.30 -12.52
N TYR A 11 -8.00 0.77 -13.18
CA TYR A 11 -9.31 0.53 -12.60
C TYR A 11 -10.01 -0.61 -13.33
N ASP A 12 -10.98 -1.22 -12.67
CA ASP A 12 -11.85 -2.21 -13.27
C ASP A 12 -12.88 -1.52 -14.17
N LYS A 13 -12.89 -1.86 -15.46
CA LYS A 13 -13.78 -1.23 -16.45
C LYS A 13 -15.27 -1.48 -16.17
N GLU A 14 -15.59 -2.55 -15.44
CA GLU A 14 -16.95 -2.91 -15.03
C GLU A 14 -17.29 -2.36 -13.63
N SER A 15 -16.38 -1.57 -13.02
CA SER A 15 -16.52 -0.98 -11.69
C SER A 15 -16.76 -2.02 -10.58
N MET A 16 -16.34 -3.26 -10.79
CA MET A 16 -16.46 -4.33 -9.79
C MET A 16 -15.32 -4.26 -8.78
N ASN A 17 -15.54 -4.73 -7.56
CA ASN A 17 -14.55 -4.73 -6.48
C ASN A 17 -13.46 -5.80 -6.71
N THR A 18 -12.56 -5.54 -7.66
CA THR A 18 -11.61 -6.54 -8.15
C THR A 18 -10.18 -6.30 -7.73
N PHE A 19 -9.85 -5.13 -7.18
CA PHE A 19 -8.53 -4.79 -6.67
C PHE A 19 -8.45 -4.97 -5.17
N VAL A 20 -7.47 -5.75 -4.71
CA VAL A 20 -7.07 -5.85 -3.32
C VAL A 20 -5.88 -4.94 -3.08
N SER A 21 -6.03 -4.02 -2.13
CA SER A 21 -4.97 -3.15 -1.64
C SER A 21 -4.64 -3.54 -0.20
N LEU A 22 -3.46 -4.12 0.01
CA LEU A 22 -2.96 -4.56 1.30
C LEU A 22 -1.79 -3.69 1.72
N TYR A 23 -1.89 -3.06 2.88
CA TYR A 23 -0.78 -2.41 3.56
C TYR A 23 -0.43 -3.23 4.79
N PHE A 24 0.83 -3.62 4.91
CA PHE A 24 1.27 -4.57 5.92
C PHE A 24 2.61 -4.20 6.53
N ASP A 25 2.64 -4.15 7.86
CA ASP A 25 3.80 -3.81 8.69
C ASP A 25 4.76 -4.99 8.94
N GLY A 26 4.37 -6.21 8.54
CA GLY A 26 5.17 -7.42 8.70
C GLY A 26 4.92 -8.18 10.01
N LYS A 27 4.16 -7.64 10.97
CA LYS A 27 4.06 -8.18 12.34
C LYS A 27 2.77 -8.95 12.56
N ASP A 28 1.62 -8.34 12.30
CA ASP A 28 0.33 -8.95 12.62
C ASP A 28 -0.20 -9.81 11.48
N ARG A 29 0.31 -11.05 11.35
CA ARG A 29 -0.21 -11.99 10.34
C ARG A 29 -1.66 -12.42 10.62
N LYS A 30 -2.14 -12.32 11.86
CA LYS A 30 -3.53 -12.67 12.22
C LYS A 30 -4.51 -11.64 11.67
N PHE A 31 -4.11 -10.38 11.58
CA PHE A 31 -4.88 -9.32 10.92
C PHE A 31 -5.31 -9.72 9.50
N ILE A 32 -4.39 -10.26 8.70
CA ILE A 32 -4.66 -10.63 7.31
C ILE A 32 -5.79 -11.67 7.26
N GLN A 33 -5.67 -12.75 8.03
CA GLN A 33 -6.67 -13.82 8.06
C GLN A 33 -8.03 -13.30 8.55
N LYS A 34 -8.05 -12.45 9.58
CA LYS A 34 -9.29 -11.88 10.11
C LYS A 34 -9.99 -11.00 9.08
N ARG A 35 -9.25 -10.12 8.41
CA ARG A 35 -9.80 -9.23 7.39
C ARG A 35 -10.27 -9.98 6.15
N GLU A 36 -9.50 -10.96 5.70
CA GLU A 36 -9.89 -11.81 4.59
C GLU A 36 -11.23 -12.50 4.84
N ASN A 37 -11.42 -13.08 6.02
CA ASN A 37 -12.68 -13.75 6.38
C ASN A 37 -13.87 -12.78 6.37
N VAL A 38 -13.68 -11.54 6.85
CA VAL A 38 -14.71 -10.50 6.83
C VAL A 38 -15.04 -10.06 5.41
N VAL A 39 -14.04 -9.86 4.56
CA VAL A 39 -14.28 -9.46 3.16
C VAL A 39 -14.96 -10.58 2.38
N LYS A 40 -14.50 -11.82 2.56
CA LYS A 40 -15.06 -13.01 1.90
C LYS A 40 -16.51 -13.30 2.27
N SER A 41 -16.99 -12.84 3.43
CA SER A 41 -18.41 -12.97 3.82
C SER A 41 -19.30 -11.89 3.19
N ILE A 42 -18.72 -10.78 2.75
CA ILE A 42 -19.44 -9.65 2.13
C ILE A 42 -19.53 -9.83 0.61
N LEU A 43 -18.42 -10.26 -0.02
CA LEU A 43 -18.34 -10.43 -1.48
C LEU A 43 -19.17 -11.61 -1.98
N ARG A 44 -19.68 -11.50 -3.22
CA ARG A 44 -20.52 -12.53 -3.87
C ARG A 44 -20.10 -12.74 -5.33
N GLY A 45 -20.47 -13.90 -5.88
CA GLY A 45 -20.27 -14.20 -7.30
C GLY A 45 -18.82 -14.05 -7.76
N GLU A 46 -18.63 -13.34 -8.87
CA GLU A 46 -17.32 -13.12 -9.52
C GLU A 46 -16.34 -12.33 -8.64
N GLU A 47 -16.82 -11.33 -7.88
CA GLU A 47 -15.96 -10.53 -6.98
C GLU A 47 -15.30 -11.41 -5.92
N LYS A 48 -16.06 -12.38 -5.39
CA LYS A 48 -15.56 -13.33 -4.40
C LYS A 48 -14.52 -14.28 -4.99
N ASP A 49 -14.77 -14.85 -6.16
CA ASP A 49 -13.82 -15.74 -6.84
C ASP A 49 -12.50 -15.01 -7.17
N ASN A 50 -12.61 -13.79 -7.70
CA ASN A 50 -11.45 -12.93 -7.93
C ASN A 50 -10.69 -12.63 -6.63
N PHE A 51 -11.39 -12.28 -5.55
CA PHE A 51 -10.78 -11.97 -4.27
C PHE A 51 -10.01 -13.16 -3.70
N GLU A 52 -10.59 -14.35 -3.71
CA GLU A 52 -9.95 -15.57 -3.18
C GLU A 52 -8.65 -15.87 -3.93
N LYS A 53 -8.68 -15.88 -5.27
CA LYS A 53 -7.48 -16.11 -6.09
C LYS A 53 -6.43 -15.02 -5.92
N THR A 54 -6.86 -13.77 -5.74
CA THR A 54 -5.97 -12.64 -5.47
C THR A 54 -5.28 -12.80 -4.12
N MET A 55 -6.03 -13.17 -3.07
CA MET A 55 -5.49 -13.39 -1.73
C MET A 55 -4.52 -14.57 -1.66
N ASP A 56 -4.75 -15.65 -2.40
CA ASP A 56 -3.81 -16.77 -2.47
C ASP A 56 -2.45 -16.31 -3.03
N LYS A 57 -2.45 -15.54 -4.12
CA LYS A 57 -1.24 -14.95 -4.70
C LYS A 57 -0.51 -14.02 -3.72
N ILE A 58 -1.26 -13.20 -2.99
CA ILE A 58 -0.73 -12.30 -1.95
C ILE A 58 -0.08 -13.11 -0.81
N LYS A 59 -0.75 -14.13 -0.30
CA LYS A 59 -0.21 -14.97 0.79
C LYS A 59 1.05 -15.69 0.38
N ASP A 60 1.10 -16.22 -0.83
CA ASP A 60 2.28 -16.92 -1.34
C ASP A 60 3.47 -15.98 -1.52
N PHE A 61 3.22 -14.73 -1.94
CA PHE A 61 4.25 -13.69 -1.93
C PHE A 61 4.75 -13.39 -0.51
N LEU A 62 3.85 -13.18 0.46
CA LEU A 62 4.18 -12.87 1.86
C LEU A 62 4.88 -14.02 2.62
N LYS A 63 4.77 -15.27 2.14
CA LYS A 63 5.54 -16.41 2.67
C LYS A 63 6.99 -16.38 2.20
N LYS A 64 7.22 -15.90 0.97
CA LYS A 64 8.55 -15.86 0.33
C LYS A 64 9.31 -14.58 0.67
N GLU A 65 8.59 -13.48 0.87
CA GLU A 65 9.18 -12.17 1.11
C GLU A 65 9.46 -11.93 2.60
N GLY A 66 10.64 -11.35 2.89
CA GLY A 66 11.08 -11.02 4.25
C GLY A 66 11.16 -9.52 4.53
N LYS A 67 10.97 -8.68 3.51
CA LYS A 67 11.10 -7.22 3.61
C LYS A 67 9.76 -6.57 3.94
N PHE A 68 9.73 -5.76 4.99
CA PHE A 68 8.56 -5.00 5.46
C PHE A 68 9.04 -3.63 5.96
N PRO A 69 8.17 -2.60 6.06
CA PRO A 69 6.75 -2.58 5.68
C PRO A 69 6.54 -2.53 4.16
N LEU A 70 5.36 -2.96 3.69
CA LEU A 70 5.05 -3.00 2.26
C LEU A 70 3.58 -2.70 1.95
N ALA A 71 3.33 -2.30 0.71
CA ALA A 71 2.02 -2.21 0.08
C ALA A 71 1.92 -3.22 -1.07
N ILE A 72 0.79 -3.92 -1.20
CA ILE A 72 0.48 -4.81 -2.33
C ILE A 72 -0.82 -4.36 -2.97
N PHE A 73 -0.79 -4.23 -4.29
CA PHE A 73 -1.95 -4.01 -5.11
C PHE A 73 -2.06 -5.18 -6.07
N SER A 74 -3.17 -5.91 -6.02
CA SER A 74 -3.36 -7.05 -6.90
C SER A 74 -4.81 -7.24 -7.30
N SER A 75 -5.01 -7.77 -8.50
CA SER A 75 -6.30 -8.16 -9.03
C SER A 75 -6.09 -9.37 -9.94
N HIS A 76 -6.75 -10.48 -9.66
CA HIS A 76 -6.67 -11.65 -10.52
C HIS A 76 -7.35 -11.40 -11.88
N LYS A 77 -8.55 -10.80 -11.88
CA LYS A 77 -9.32 -10.43 -13.08
C LYS A 77 -8.51 -9.54 -14.03
N ASN A 78 -7.79 -8.56 -13.47
CA ASN A 78 -6.97 -7.63 -14.26
C ASN A 78 -5.52 -8.12 -14.47
N ASN A 79 -5.20 -9.36 -14.08
CA ASN A 79 -3.85 -9.95 -14.10
C ASN A 79 -2.76 -9.00 -13.53
N TYR A 80 -3.13 -8.27 -12.48
CA TYR A 80 -2.28 -7.23 -11.90
C TYR A 80 -1.70 -7.70 -10.57
N PHE A 81 -0.40 -7.45 -10.36
CA PHE A 81 0.28 -7.65 -9.09
C PHE A 81 1.46 -6.70 -8.98
N LYS A 82 1.44 -5.84 -7.96
CA LYS A 82 2.51 -4.90 -7.64
C LYS A 82 2.75 -4.93 -6.14
N ALA A 83 4.00 -5.11 -5.74
CA ALA A 83 4.44 -4.95 -4.36
C ALA A 83 5.41 -3.76 -4.28
N ILE A 84 5.23 -2.90 -3.27
CA ILE A 84 6.03 -1.70 -3.04
C ILE A 84 6.52 -1.74 -1.60
N PHE A 85 7.84 -1.72 -1.41
CA PHE A 85 8.43 -1.62 -0.07
C PHE A 85 8.39 -0.17 0.39
N LEU A 86 7.98 0.04 1.63
CA LEU A 86 7.77 1.36 2.19
C LEU A 86 8.94 1.75 3.10
N PRO A 87 9.43 2.99 3.04
CA PRO A 87 10.57 3.45 3.85
C PRO A 87 10.19 3.69 5.32
N GLN A 88 8.90 3.74 5.65
CA GLN A 88 8.38 4.10 6.97
C GLN A 88 7.24 3.16 7.38
N LYS A 89 6.99 3.07 8.70
CA LYS A 89 5.90 2.26 9.26
C LYS A 89 4.57 2.66 8.64
N ILE A 90 3.71 1.67 8.42
CA ILE A 90 2.35 1.85 7.91
C ILE A 90 1.35 1.10 8.79
N GLU A 91 0.14 1.62 8.89
CA GLU A 91 -0.95 0.92 9.55
C GLU A 91 -1.47 -0.24 8.69
N ASN A 92 -1.74 -1.37 9.34
CA ASN A 92 -2.26 -2.56 8.67
C ASN A 92 -3.67 -2.30 8.15
N SER A 93 -3.86 -2.38 6.83
CA SER A 93 -5.15 -2.18 6.18
C SER A 93 -5.30 -3.13 4.98
N LEU A 94 -6.52 -3.63 4.76
CA LEU A 94 -6.89 -4.46 3.61
C LEU A 94 -8.19 -3.90 3.06
N ILE A 95 -8.12 -3.37 1.84
CA ILE A 95 -9.23 -2.73 1.12
C ILE A 95 -9.49 -3.50 -0.16
N VAL A 96 -10.76 -3.68 -0.50
CA VAL A 96 -11.18 -4.19 -1.82
C VAL A 96 -12.07 -3.16 -2.48
N ASP A 97 -11.72 -2.79 -3.70
CA ASP A 97 -12.40 -1.74 -4.46
C ASP A 97 -12.25 -2.00 -5.98
N SER A 98 -12.93 -1.18 -6.77
CA SER A 98 -12.83 -1.08 -8.23
C SER A 98 -11.50 -0.52 -8.74
N SER A 99 -10.68 0.06 -7.87
CA SER A 99 -9.36 0.59 -8.20
C SER A 99 -8.37 0.41 -7.03
N PRO A 100 -7.05 0.46 -7.28
CA PRO A 100 -6.06 0.44 -6.22
C PRO A 100 -6.26 1.60 -5.22
N TYR A 101 -6.37 1.29 -3.93
CA TYR A 101 -6.53 2.28 -2.87
C TYR A 101 -5.17 2.92 -2.53
N ILE A 102 -4.80 3.97 -3.27
CA ILE A 102 -3.47 4.62 -3.19
C ILE A 102 -3.36 5.72 -2.13
N ARG A 103 -4.45 6.07 -1.44
CA ARG A 103 -4.48 7.22 -0.52
C ARG A 103 -3.37 7.18 0.55
N PRO A 104 -3.09 6.05 1.22
CA PRO A 104 -1.97 5.98 2.15
C PRO A 104 -0.62 6.30 1.50
N LEU A 105 -0.38 5.86 0.26
CA LEU A 105 0.85 6.19 -0.47
C LEU A 105 0.93 7.68 -0.82
N ALA A 106 -0.19 8.28 -1.25
CA ALA A 106 -0.23 9.70 -1.58
C ALA A 106 0.03 10.57 -0.34
N GLU A 107 -0.55 10.22 0.81
CA GLU A 107 -0.29 10.90 2.09
C GLU A 107 1.18 10.73 2.53
N MET A 108 1.80 9.59 2.24
CA MET A 108 3.23 9.41 2.44
C MET A 108 4.06 10.29 1.51
N GLU A 109 3.64 10.53 0.27
CA GLU A 109 4.36 11.44 -0.64
C GLU A 109 4.19 12.92 -0.24
N ASP A 110 3.00 13.34 0.18
CA ASP A 110 2.75 14.72 0.61
C ASP A 110 3.52 15.09 1.89
N GLY A 111 3.77 14.11 2.78
CA GLY A 111 4.65 14.28 3.95
C GLY A 111 6.14 14.50 3.61
N TRP A 112 6.53 14.30 2.34
CA TRP A 112 7.92 14.40 1.86
C TRP A 112 8.29 15.76 1.25
N GLN A 113 7.55 16.83 1.54
CA GLN A 113 8.13 18.17 1.42
C GLN A 113 9.18 18.38 2.53
N SER A 114 10.37 17.77 2.35
CA SER A 114 11.52 18.03 3.20
C SER A 114 11.96 19.49 3.01
N ILE A 115 11.79 20.30 4.05
CA ILE A 115 12.31 21.66 4.08
C ILE A 115 13.74 21.56 4.59
N THR A 116 14.71 21.94 3.76
CA THR A 116 16.10 22.08 4.20
C THR A 116 16.27 23.47 4.80
N LEU A 117 16.49 23.54 6.10
CA LEU A 117 16.73 24.80 6.80
C LEU A 117 18.24 25.04 6.84
N VAL A 118 18.70 26.07 6.13
CA VAL A 118 20.11 26.50 6.17
C VAL A 118 20.21 27.75 7.02
N LEU A 119 20.87 27.64 8.17
CA LEU A 119 21.20 28.78 9.03
C LEU A 119 22.65 29.17 8.76
N ILE A 120 22.85 30.36 8.19
CA ILE A 120 24.17 30.92 7.87
C ILE A 120 24.37 32.16 8.74
N ASN A 121 25.49 32.19 9.47
CA ASN A 121 26.03 33.40 10.08
C ASN A 121 27.46 33.62 9.55
N SER A 122 27.97 34.85 9.63
CA SER A 122 29.26 35.28 9.04
C SER A 122 30.48 34.45 9.44
N ASN A 123 30.41 33.68 10.54
CA ASN A 123 31.48 32.76 10.94
C ASN A 123 31.14 31.27 10.80
N HIS A 124 29.88 30.82 10.82
CA HIS A 124 29.52 29.40 10.86
C HIS A 124 28.26 29.11 10.02
N ALA A 125 28.26 27.97 9.29
CA ALA A 125 27.11 27.45 8.59
C ALA A 125 26.68 26.10 9.21
N LYS A 126 25.39 25.93 9.47
CA LYS A 126 24.84 24.66 9.98
C LYS A 126 23.62 24.26 9.17
N ILE A 127 23.69 23.06 8.58
CA ILE A 127 22.64 22.49 7.74
C ILE A 127 21.79 21.58 8.61
N TYR A 128 20.49 21.86 8.69
CA TYR A 128 19.52 21.00 9.34
C TYR A 128 18.63 20.36 8.29
N PHE A 129 18.59 19.03 8.29
CA PHE A 129 17.65 18.25 7.50
C PHE A 129 16.44 17.93 8.38
N VAL A 130 15.27 18.47 8.05
CA VAL A 130 14.03 18.22 8.78
C VAL A 130 13.12 17.37 7.90
N SER A 131 12.84 16.14 8.33
CA SER A 131 11.82 15.28 7.74
C SER A 131 10.60 15.25 8.65
N CYS A 132 9.42 15.50 8.09
CA CYS A 132 8.15 15.37 8.80
C CYS A 132 7.74 13.89 8.91
N GLY A 133 8.41 13.15 9.80
CA GLY A 133 7.90 11.89 10.33
C GLY A 133 7.28 12.14 11.70
N LYS A 134 5.98 11.86 11.88
CA LYS A 134 5.35 11.94 13.22
C LYS A 134 6.12 11.05 14.21
N LEU A 135 6.53 11.66 15.32
CA LEU A 135 7.09 11.01 16.51
C LEU A 135 6.09 10.07 17.18
#